data_AF-A0A6G3ZF57-F1
#
_entry.id   AF-A0A6G3ZF57-F1
#
_cell.length_a   1.000
_cell.length_b   1.000
_cell.length_c   1.000
_cell.angle_alpha   90.00
_cell.angle_beta   90.00
_cell.angle_gamma   90.00
#
_symmetry.space_group_name_H-M   'P 1'
#
loop_
_entity.id
_entity.type
_entity.pdbx_description
1 polymer ?
#
loop_
_entity_poly.entity_id
_entity_poly.type
_entity_poly.pdbx_seq_one_letter_code
_entity_poly.pdbx_strand_id
1 'polypeptide(L)'
;MLLASRGYTVILDAKFDRQATRQAVMTQVQAQNLPFTIVHCTAPMETLKQRVQKRQGDIADATLDVLEKQTLETFTEAELHHLATVDTTQSLSSQLAAIVGA
;
A
#
# COMPACT_ATOMS: atom_id res chain seq x y z
N MET A 1 -6.63 14.65 -4.96
CA MET A 1 -6.76 14.37 -6.42
C MET A 1 -6.25 15.45 -7.34
N LEU A 2 -6.06 16.71 -6.90
CA LEU A 2 -5.62 17.83 -7.76
C LEU A 2 -4.41 17.54 -8.67
N LEU A 3 -3.40 16.82 -8.17
CA LEU A 3 -2.20 16.48 -8.94
C LEU A 3 -2.51 15.42 -10.01
N ALA A 4 -3.19 14.34 -9.62
CA ALA A 4 -3.58 13.27 -10.53
C ALA A 4 -4.48 13.77 -11.67
N SER A 5 -5.43 14.67 -11.36
CA SER A 5 -6.32 15.28 -12.36
C SER A 5 -5.60 16.20 -13.35
N ARG A 6 -4.35 16.59 -13.06
CA ARG A 6 -3.49 17.39 -13.94
C ARG A 6 -2.47 16.54 -14.70
N GLY A 7 -2.61 15.21 -14.66
CA GLY A 7 -1.74 14.28 -15.37
C GLY A 7 -0.44 13.93 -14.66
N TYR A 8 -0.27 14.33 -13.39
CA TYR A 8 0.90 13.89 -12.60
C TYR A 8 0.67 12.49 -12.04
N THR A 9 1.72 11.67 -12.06
CA THR A 9 1.75 10.41 -11.31
C THR A 9 1.79 10.71 -9.81
N VAL A 10 0.88 10.10 -9.05
CA VAL A 10 0.73 10.31 -7.61
C VAL A 10 0.84 8.98 -6.89
N ILE A 11 1.64 8.94 -5.83
CA ILE A 11 1.70 7.82 -4.89
C ILE A 11 1.04 8.25 -3.59
N LEU A 12 0.09 7.45 -3.12
CA LEU A 12 -0.50 7.61 -1.80
C LEU A 12 0.15 6.60 -0.86
N ASP A 13 1.04 7.07 0.00
CA ASP A 13 1.73 6.23 0.99
C ASP A 13 1.07 6.38 2.36
N ALA A 14 0.20 5.42 2.68
CA ALA A 14 -0.48 5.32 3.96
C ALA A 14 -0.85 3.85 4.22
N LYS A 15 -1.28 3.55 5.45
CA LYS A 15 -1.59 2.17 5.85
C LYS A 15 -2.69 1.52 5.00
N PHE A 16 -3.73 2.28 4.65
CA PHE A 16 -4.89 1.81 3.88
C PHE A 16 -5.43 0.44 4.36
N ASP A 17 -5.36 0.19 5.67
CA ASP A 17 -5.75 -1.05 6.31
C ASP A 17 -7.27 -1.23 6.36
N ARG A 18 -8.02 -0.14 6.20
CA ARG A 18 -9.48 -0.08 6.17
C ARG A 18 -10.05 0.00 4.77
N GLN A 19 -11.03 -0.86 4.44
CA GLN A 19 -11.79 -0.82 3.19
C GLN A 19 -12.41 0.57 2.95
N ALA A 20 -12.95 1.21 3.99
CA ALA A 20 -13.54 2.55 3.86
C ALA A 20 -12.55 3.60 3.32
N THR A 21 -11.29 3.55 3.77
CA THR A 21 -10.25 4.48 3.30
C THR A 21 -9.84 4.20 1.86
N ARG A 22 -9.75 2.92 1.47
CA ARG A 22 -9.46 2.51 0.09
C ARG A 22 -10.60 2.87 -0.85
N GLN A 23 -11.83 2.60 -0.44
CA GLN A 23 -13.04 2.94 -1.19
C GLN A 23 -13.16 4.45 -1.44
N ALA A 24 -12.83 5.29 -0.45
CA ALA A 24 -12.84 6.74 -0.62
C ALA A 24 -11.89 7.22 -1.74
N VAL A 25 -10.72 6.58 -1.88
CA VAL A 25 -9.78 6.86 -2.99
C VAL A 25 -10.34 6.30 -4.30
N MET A 26 -10.79 5.05 -4.31
CA MET A 26 -11.34 4.37 -5.49
C MET A 26 -12.50 5.17 -6.12
N THR A 27 -13.43 5.67 -5.30
CA THR A 27 -14.54 6.50 -5.79
C THR A 27 -14.04 7.77 -6.49
N GLN A 28 -12.98 8.40 -5.97
CA GLN A 28 -12.45 9.63 -6.56
C GLN A 28 -11.69 9.40 -7.87
N VAL A 29 -10.93 8.29 -7.98
CA VAL A 29 -10.24 7.92 -9.23
C VAL A 29 -11.24 7.48 -10.29
N GLN A 30 -12.26 6.70 -9.93
CA GLN A 30 -13.32 6.24 -10.83
C GLN A 30 -14.14 7.41 -11.37
N ALA A 31 -14.51 8.38 -10.52
CA ALA A 31 -15.26 9.57 -10.96
C ALA A 31 -14.52 10.41 -12.01
N GLN A 32 -13.19 10.30 -12.07
CA GLN A 32 -12.33 11.00 -13.02
C GLN A 32 -11.78 10.09 -14.12
N ASN A 33 -12.21 8.82 -14.17
CA ASN A 33 -11.70 7.79 -15.08
C ASN A 33 -10.16 7.67 -15.06
N LEU A 34 -9.55 7.85 -13.89
CA LEU A 34 -8.10 7.76 -13.73
C LEU A 34 -7.68 6.29 -13.51
N PRO A 35 -6.63 5.82 -14.20
CA PRO A 35 -6.06 4.52 -13.91
C PRO A 35 -5.41 4.54 -12.52
N PHE A 36 -5.51 3.42 -11.81
CA PHE A 36 -4.85 3.26 -10.51
C PHE A 36 -4.50 1.79 -10.25
N THR A 37 -3.55 1.60 -9.35
CA THR A 37 -3.10 0.30 -8.88
C THR A 37 -2.96 0.34 -7.36
N ILE A 38 -3.45 -0.71 -6.69
CA ILE A 38 -3.25 -0.93 -5.26
C ILE A 38 -2.00 -1.78 -5.11
N VAL A 39 -0.96 -1.25 -4.46
CA VAL A 39 0.26 -2.00 -4.17
C VAL A 39 0.19 -2.54 -2.76
N HIS A 40 0.03 -3.86 -2.62
CA HIS A 40 -0.01 -4.55 -1.34
C HIS A 40 1.35 -5.15 -1.03
N CYS A 41 2.09 -4.48 -0.16
CA CYS A 41 3.40 -4.93 0.31
C CYS A 41 3.25 -5.99 1.40
N THR A 42 3.84 -7.16 1.20
CA THR A 42 3.82 -8.28 2.14
C THR A 42 5.22 -8.63 2.63
N ALA A 43 5.27 -9.20 3.84
CA ALA A 43 6.43 -9.90 4.39
C ALA A 43 5.96 -10.82 5.53
N PRO A 44 6.72 -11.87 5.87
CA PRO A 44 6.46 -12.67 7.06
C PRO A 44 6.46 -11.81 8.32
N MET A 45 5.60 -12.14 9.29
CA MET A 45 5.47 -11.41 10.55
C MET A 45 6.81 -11.25 11.27
N GLU A 46 7.64 -12.29 11.30
CA GLU A 46 8.98 -12.24 11.91
C GLU A 46 9.89 -11.20 11.23
N THR A 47 9.80 -11.06 9.91
CA THR A 47 10.55 -10.04 9.17
C THR A 47 10.03 -8.63 9.53
N LEU A 48 8.72 -8.45 9.67
CA LEU A 48 8.13 -7.18 10.09
C LEU A 48 8.58 -6.80 11.51
N LYS A 49 8.55 -7.75 12.45
CA LYS A 49 9.04 -7.55 13.84
C LYS A 49 10.50 -7.13 13.87
N GLN A 50 11.37 -7.83 13.14
CA GLN A 50 12.78 -7.49 13.04
C GLN A 50 13.00 -6.09 12.44
N ARG A 51 12.22 -5.71 11.42
CA ARG A 51 12.30 -4.37 10.81
C ARG A 51 11.89 -3.27 11.79
N VAL A 52 10.79 -3.47 12.52
CA VAL A 52 10.32 -2.53 13.55
C VAL A 52 11.37 -2.37 14.66
N GLN A 53 11.95 -3.46 15.16
CA GLN A 53 13.01 -3.41 16.18
C GLN A 53 14.27 -2.67 15.73
N LYS A 54 14.61 -2.74 14.44
CA LYS A 54 15.80 -2.10 13.87
C LYS A 54 15.58 -0.64 13.47
N ARG A 55 14.33 -0.14 13.44
CA ARG A 55 14.08 1.28 13.14
C ARG A 55 14.66 2.15 14.25
N GLN A 56 15.44 3.14 13.86
CA GLN A 56 16.01 4.15 14.75
C GLN A 56 15.59 5.52 14.24
N GLY A 57 15.27 6.44 15.16
CA GLY A 57 14.92 7.83 14.82
C GLY A 57 13.53 8.02 14.21
N ASP A 58 12.65 7.03 14.31
CA ASP A 58 11.27 7.16 13.85
C ASP A 58 10.39 7.76 14.96
N ILE A 59 9.61 8.79 14.64
CA ILE A 59 8.68 9.47 15.58
C ILE A 59 7.37 8.67 15.67
N ALA A 60 7.19 7.64 14.85
CA ALA A 60 6.00 6.83 14.81
C ALA A 60 5.85 5.93 16.06
N ASP A 61 4.64 5.89 16.65
CA ASP A 61 4.22 4.97 17.72
C ASP A 61 4.23 3.48 17.33
N ALA A 62 4.89 3.11 16.22
CA ALA A 62 4.92 1.75 15.70
C ALA A 62 5.86 0.86 16.54
N THR A 63 5.41 0.48 17.73
CA THR A 63 6.02 -0.56 18.56
C THR A 63 5.61 -1.96 18.07
N LEU A 64 6.25 -3.00 18.60
CA LEU A 64 5.83 -4.38 18.35
C LEU A 64 4.37 -4.62 18.72
N ASP A 65 3.91 -4.02 19.82
CA ASP A 65 2.50 -4.12 20.26
C ASP A 65 1.53 -3.49 19.26
N VAL A 66 1.95 -2.42 18.59
CA VAL A 66 1.16 -1.75 17.55
C VAL A 66 1.18 -2.53 16.24
N LEU A 67 2.27 -3.25 15.93
CA LEU A 67 2.34 -4.15 14.79
C LEU A 67 1.40 -5.35 14.96
N GLU A 68 1.36 -5.96 16.16
CA GLU A 68 0.51 -7.12 16.43
C GLU A 68 -0.99 -6.81 16.40
N LYS A 69 -1.35 -5.55 16.63
CA LYS A 69 -2.74 -5.06 16.55
C LYS A 69 -3.15 -4.59 15.15
N GLN A 70 -2.21 -4.53 14.20
CA GLN A 70 -2.52 -4.12 12.83
C GLN A 70 -3.19 -5.27 12.09
N THR A 71 -4.38 -5.00 11.60
CA THR A 71 -5.14 -5.94 10.77
C THR A 71 -5.53 -5.25 9.48
N LEU A 72 -5.11 -5.82 8.36
CA LEU A 72 -5.59 -5.42 7.04
C LEU A 72 -6.96 -6.05 6.81
N GLU A 73 -7.97 -5.22 6.61
CA GLU A 73 -9.29 -5.69 6.15
C GLU A 73 -9.14 -6.29 4.74
N THR A 74 -9.83 -7.41 4.51
CA THR A 74 -9.76 -8.16 3.25
C THR A 74 -10.04 -7.28 2.05
N PHE A 75 -9.45 -7.63 0.90
CA PHE A 75 -9.75 -6.96 -0.35
C PHE A 75 -11.12 -7.41 -0.87
N THR A 76 -11.89 -6.44 -1.35
CA THR A 76 -13.15 -6.69 -2.07
C THR A 76 -12.87 -7.16 -3.49
N GLU A 77 -13.87 -7.77 -4.15
CA GLU A 77 -13.72 -8.21 -5.56
C GLU A 77 -13.31 -7.08 -6.50
N ALA A 78 -13.85 -5.87 -6.29
CA ALA A 78 -13.49 -4.70 -7.08
C ALA A 78 -12.01 -4.30 -6.89
N GLU A 79 -11.48 -4.46 -5.68
CA GLU A 79 -10.07 -4.14 -5.38
C GLU A 79 -9.12 -5.16 -6.02
N LEU A 80 -9.51 -6.44 -6.07
CA LEU A 80 -8.68 -7.51 -6.61
C LEU A 80 -8.27 -7.26 -8.07
N HIS A 81 -9.12 -6.61 -8.87
CA HIS A 81 -8.79 -6.25 -10.25
C HIS A 81 -7.67 -5.21 -10.38
N HIS A 82 -7.40 -4.46 -9.32
CA HIS A 82 -6.39 -3.41 -9.29
C HIS A 82 -5.22 -3.76 -8.35
N LEU A 83 -5.21 -4.95 -7.77
CA LEU A 83 -4.27 -5.36 -6.75
C LEU A 83 -2.99 -5.94 -7.35
N ALA A 84 -1.86 -5.35 -7.00
CA ALA A 84 -0.53 -5.90 -7.22
C ALA A 84 0.12 -6.21 -5.87
N THR A 85 0.45 -7.47 -5.63
CA THR A 85 1.13 -7.88 -4.39
C THR A 85 2.64 -7.87 -4.59
N VAL A 86 3.36 -7.26 -3.64
CA VAL A 86 4.83 -7.17 -3.65
C VAL A 86 5.38 -7.82 -2.38
N ASP A 87 6.09 -8.93 -2.56
CA ASP A 87 6.85 -9.55 -1.47
C ASP A 87 8.13 -8.76 -1.24
N THR A 88 8.15 -8.03 -0.13
CA THR A 88 9.28 -7.16 0.26
C THR A 88 10.46 -7.93 0.83
N THR A 89 10.42 -9.26 0.85
CA THR A 89 11.58 -10.13 1.16
C THR A 89 12.35 -10.55 -0.10
N GLN A 90 11.76 -10.35 -1.28
CA GLN A 90 12.37 -10.65 -2.57
C GLN A 90 12.87 -9.37 -3.25
N SER A 91 13.53 -9.51 -4.40
CA SER A 91 14.00 -8.38 -5.19
C SER A 91 12.82 -7.48 -5.60
N LEU A 92 12.83 -6.23 -5.15
CA LEU A 92 11.78 -5.26 -5.47
C LEU A 92 11.84 -4.86 -6.95
N SER A 93 13.02 -4.69 -7.52
CA SER A 93 13.18 -4.23 -8.90
C SER A 93 12.49 -5.15 -9.91
N SER A 94 12.55 -6.47 -9.70
CA SER A 94 11.87 -7.44 -10.58
C SER A 94 10.35 -7.41 -10.44
N GLN A 95 9.83 -7.07 -9.26
CA GLN A 95 8.40 -7.03 -8.97
C GLN A 95 7.76 -5.70 -9.39
N LEU A 96 8.47 -4.58 -9.17
CA LEU A 96 7.98 -3.23 -9.41
C LEU A 96 8.00 -2.83 -10.88
N ALA A 97 8.87 -3.45 -11.71
CA ALA A 97 8.93 -3.16 -13.15
C ALA A 97 7.56 -3.35 -13.85
N ALA A 98 6.75 -4.30 -13.38
CA ALA A 98 5.42 -4.58 -13.91
C ALA A 98 4.33 -3.61 -13.38
N ILE A 99 4.61 -2.91 -12.27
CA ILE A 99 3.64 -2.06 -11.56
C ILE A 99 3.82 -0.60 -11.95
N VAL A 100 5.07 -0.14 -12.01
CA VAL A 100 5.39 1.28 -12.22
C VAL A 100 5.41 1.63 -13.70
N GLY A 101 5.69 0.66 -14.59
CA GLY A 101 5.82 0.90 -16.03
C GLY A 101 7.02 1.80 -16.35
N ALA A 102 7.87 1.34 -17.27
CA ALA A 102 9.09 2.00 -17.74
C ALA A 102 8.91 3.49 -18.12
#